data_AF-A0A4V5TPH1-F1
#
_entry.id   AF-A0A4V5TPH1-F1
#
_cell.length_a   1.000
_cell.length_b   1.000
_cell.length_c   1.000
_cell.angle_alpha   90.00
_cell.angle_beta   90.00
_cell.angle_gamma   90.00
#
_symmetry.space_group_name_H-M   'P 1'
#
loop_
_entity.id
_entity.type
_entity.pdbx_description
1 polymer ?
#
loop_
_entity_poly.entity_id
_entity_poly.type
_entity_poly.pdbx_seq_one_letter_code
_entity_poly.pdbx_strand_id
1 'polypeptide(L)' 'MCALCHDTGIIRKEIYSGVTLTEGCNCEVAQQQQQENDKRWEAWLIKFESMKQELQRNQKQKVS' A
#
# COMPACT_ATOMS: atom_id res chain seq x y z
N MET A 1 0.25 21.33 -4.19
CA MET A 1 -0.81 21.04 -3.22
C MET A 1 -2.17 20.94 -3.87
N CYS A 2 -2.68 19.72 -4.03
CA CYS A 2 -4.04 19.47 -4.53
C CYS A 2 -5.09 19.94 -3.51
N ALA A 3 -6.03 20.79 -3.92
CA ALA A 3 -7.05 21.34 -3.03
C ALA A 3 -8.04 20.30 -2.48
N LEU A 4 -8.19 19.16 -3.15
CA LEU A 4 -9.14 18.12 -2.75
C LEU A 4 -8.56 17.15 -1.71
N CYS A 5 -7.30 16.75 -1.90
CA CYS A 5 -6.66 15.74 -1.06
C CYS A 5 -5.51 16.28 -0.19
N HIS A 6 -5.13 17.55 -0.33
CA HIS A 6 -3.99 18.15 0.38
C HIS A 6 -2.71 17.30 0.26
N ASP A 7 -2.45 16.79 -0.95
CA ASP A 7 -1.33 15.90 -1.31
C ASP A 7 -1.28 14.53 -0.58
N THR A 8 -2.34 14.15 0.14
CA THR A 8 -2.47 12.83 0.77
C THR A 8 -2.90 11.72 -0.18
N GLY A 9 -3.39 12.09 -1.37
CA GLY A 9 -3.98 11.14 -2.33
C GLY A 9 -5.37 10.61 -1.92
N ILE A 10 -5.93 11.04 -0.78
CA ILE A 10 -7.24 10.60 -0.29
C ILE A 10 -8.18 11.79 -0.19
N ILE A 11 -9.39 11.63 -0.72
CA ILE A 11 -10.49 12.60 -0.61
C ILE A 11 -11.46 12.10 0.45
N ARG A 12 -11.86 12.97 1.38
CA ARG A 12 -12.91 12.69 2.37
C ARG A 12 -14.00 13.73 2.24
N LYS A 13 -15.24 13.30 2.00
CA LYS A 13 -16.39 14.18 1.81
C LYS A 13 -17.59 13.65 2.56
N GLU A 14 -18.19 14.45 3.45
CA GLU A 14 -19.47 14.11 4.06
C GLU A 14 -20.59 14.20 3.01
N ILE A 15 -21.35 13.11 2.84
CA ILE A 15 -22.45 13.02 1.87
C ILE A 15 -23.82 13.02 2.55
N TYR A 16 -23.88 12.56 3.81
CA TYR A 16 -25.02 12.67 4.73
C TYR A 16 -24.49 12.86 6.14
N SER A 17 -25.33 13.32 7.07
CA SER A 17 -24.91 13.49 8.47
C SER A 17 -24.32 12.19 9.03
N GLY A 18 -23.03 12.25 9.37
CA GLY A 18 -22.27 11.11 9.88
C GLY A 18 -21.81 10.09 8.82
N VAL A 19 -22.05 10.32 7.52
CA VAL A 19 -21.64 9.44 6.42
C VAL A 19 -20.59 10.14 5.56
N THR A 20 -19.35 9.65 5.61
CA THR A 20 -18.23 10.18 4.83
C THR A 20 -17.85 9.24 3.69
N LEU A 21 -17.90 9.74 2.46
CA LEU A 21 -17.30 9.13 1.30
C LEU A 21 -15.77 9.30 1.37
N THR A 22 -15.05 8.19 1.24
CA THR A 22 -13.58 8.17 1.18
C THR A 22 -13.15 7.55 -0.14
N GLU A 23 -12.44 8.32 -0.96
CA GLU A 23 -12.03 7.94 -2.32
C GLU A 23 -10.58 8.32 -2.59
N GLY A 24 -9.98 7.68 -3.60
CA GLY A 24 -8.67 8.08 -4.11
C GLY A 24 -8.74 9.37 -4.92
N CYS A 25 -7.71 10.20 -4.83
CA CYS A 25 -7.54 11.37 -5.68
C CYS A 25 -6.81 10.98 -6.98
N ASN A 26 -7.20 11.59 -8.09
CA ASN A 26 -6.55 11.38 -9.39
C ASN A 26 -5.55 12.49 -9.76
N CYS A 27 -5.10 13.30 -8.79
CA CYS A 27 -4.09 14.33 -9.06
C CYS A 27 -2.72 13.69 -9.36
N GLU A 28 -1.83 14.43 -10.04
CA GLU A 28 -0.51 13.94 -10.45
C GLU A 28 0.30 13.40 -9.27
N VAL A 29 0.30 14.10 -8.14
CA VAL A 29 1.00 13.68 -6.92
C VAL A 29 0.46 12.33 -6.41
N ALA A 30 -0.86 12.15 -6.40
CA ALA A 30 -1.49 10.91 -5.97
C ALA A 30 -1.17 9.74 -6.93
N GLN A 31 -1.15 9.99 -8.25
CA GLN A 31 -0.77 8.98 -9.24
C GLN A 31 0.70 8.56 -9.09
N GLN A 32 1.61 9.51 -8.87
CA GLN A 32 3.02 9.22 -8.61
C GLN A 32 3.20 8.42 -7.31
N GLN A 33 2.49 8.79 -6.24
CA GLN A 33 2.50 8.04 -4.99
C GLN A 33 1.96 6.62 -5.17
N GLN A 34 0.90 6.43 -5.95
CA GLN A 34 0.36 5.10 -6.25
C GLN A 34 1.40 4.24 -6.96
N GLN A 35 2.03 4.74 -8.02
CA GLN A 35 3.06 4.01 -8.76
C GLN A 35 4.26 3.63 -7.89
N GLU A 36 4.70 4.53 -7.00
CA GLU A 36 5.78 4.25 -6.06
C GLU A 36 5.38 3.20 -5.02
N ASN A 37 4.15 3.29 -4.51
CA ASN A 37 3.62 2.29 -3.58
C ASN A 37 3.47 0.92 -4.22
N ASP A 38 3.05 0.84 -5.48
CA ASP A 38 2.95 -0.41 -6.23
C ASP A 38 4.33 -1.06 -6.38
N LYS A 39 5.37 -0.30 -6.73
CA LYS A 39 6.76 -0.79 -6.77
C LYS A 39 7.24 -1.31 -5.41
N ARG A 40 6.94 -0.59 -4.34
CA ARG A 40 7.29 -1.00 -2.97
C ARG A 40 6.57 -2.29 -2.57
N TRP A 41 5.30 -2.42 -2.97
CA TRP A 41 4.50 -3.60 -2.72
C TRP A 41 5.07 -4.82 -3.44
N GLU A 42 5.41 -4.70 -4.72
CA GLU A 42 6.06 -5.77 -5.48
C GLU A 42 7.40 -6.20 -4.86
N ALA A 43 8.24 -5.24 -4.47
CA ALA A 43 9.51 -5.53 -3.81
C ALA A 43 9.31 -6.24 -2.46
N TRP A 44 8.29 -5.82 -1.69
CA TRP A 44 7.93 -6.46 -0.43
C TRP A 44 7.47 -7.90 -0.64
N LEU A 45 6.65 -8.18 -1.66
CA LEU A 45 6.19 -9.54 -1.98
C LEU A 45 7.35 -10.48 -2.30
N ILE A 46 8.33 -10.01 -3.10
CA ILE A 46 9.54 -10.80 -3.40
C ILE A 46 10.32 -11.11 -2.12
N LYS A 47 10.52 -10.09 -1.27
CA LYS A 47 11.23 -10.26 0.01
C LYS A 47 10.50 -11.23 0.93
N PHE A 48 9.18 -11.11 1.01
CA PHE A 48 8.32 -11.96 1.83
C PHE A 48 8.42 -13.43 1.40
N GLU A 49 8.36 -13.73 0.10
CA GLU A 49 8.48 -15.11 -0.39
C GLU A 49 9.88 -15.68 -0.11
N SER A 50 10.93 -14.88 -0.23
CA SER A 50 12.30 -15.28 0.15
C SER A 50 12.40 -15.65 1.64
N MET A 51 11.80 -14.84 2.52
CA MET A 51 11.77 -15.11 3.97
C MET A 51 11.01 -16.40 4.29
N LYS A 52 9.90 -16.67 3.59
CA LYS A 52 9.13 -17.91 3.74
C LYS A 52 9.96 -19.15 3.39
N GLN A 53 10.71 -19.10 2.29
CA GLN A 53 11.60 -20.19 1.88
C GLN A 53 12.76 -20.42 2.87
N GLU A 54 13.32 -19.34 3.43
CA GLU A 54 14.32 -19.42 4.48
C GLU A 54 13.78 -20.10 5.75
N LEU A 55 12.60 -19.68 6.21
CA LEU A 55 11.93 -20.29 7.37
C LEU A 55 11.70 -21.81 7.16
N GLN A 56 11.25 -22.21 5.97
CA GLN A 56 11.07 -23.63 5.62
C GLN A 56 12.39 -24.42 5.65
N ARG A 57 13.50 -23.85 5.15
CA ARG A 57 14.82 -24.50 5.20
C ARG A 57 15.30 -24.67 6.64
N ASN A 58 15.14 -23.64 7.47
CA ASN A 58 15.54 -23.67 8.88
C ASN A 58 14.71 -24.67 9.70
N GLN A 59 13.42 -24.84 9.40
CA GLN A 59 12.61 -25.89 10.02
C GLN A 59 13.09 -27.29 9.65
N LYS A 60 13.40 -27.54 8.37
CA LYS A 60 13.91 -28.86 7.91
C LYS A 60 15.27 -29.20 8.54
N GLN A 61 16.18 -28.23 8.67
CA GLN A 61 17.48 -28.45 9.31
C GLN A 61 17.38 -28.78 10.80
N LYS A 62 16.37 -28.27 11.52
CA LYS A 62 16.16 -28.58 12.94
C LYS A 62 15.60 -29.97 13.22
N VAL A 63 15.09 -30.67 12.19
CA VAL A 63 14.49 -32.01 12.31
C VAL A 63 15.46 -33.12 11.87
N SER A 64 16.61 -32.75 11.27
CA SER A 64 17.75 -33.62 10.98
C SER A 64 18.68 -33.78 12.18
#